data_AF-A0A1R1J5B3-F1
#
_entry.id   AF-A0A1R1J5B3-F1
#
_cell.length_a   1.000
_cell.length_b   1.000
_cell.length_c   1.000
_cell.angle_alpha   90.00
_cell.angle_beta   90.00
_cell.angle_gamma   90.00
#
_symmetry.space_group_name_H-M   'P 1'
#
loop_
_entity.id
_entity.type
_entity.pdbx_description
1 polymer ?
#
loop_
_entity_poly.entity_id
_entity_poly.type
_entity_poly.pdbx_seq_one_letter_code
_entity_poly.pdbx_strand_id
1 'polypeptide(L)' 'MVNKCLVKAIIDTAIFLEFSGKEILDLDVSVEFMEQLAGELQCMSEHEKSEVVACIRNLAGSYGDRADFVSGLPEKLGLD' A
#
# COMPACT_ATOMS: atom_id res chain seq x y z
N MET A 1 12.64 12.99 1.79
CA MET A 1 11.59 13.22 0.77
C MET A 1 11.40 11.94 -0.04
N VAL A 2 10.32 11.22 0.22
CA VAL A 2 9.96 10.00 -0.52
C VAL A 2 9.54 10.31 -1.96
N ASN A 3 9.86 9.40 -2.89
CA ASN A 3 9.43 9.51 -4.28
C ASN A 3 7.94 9.16 -4.41
N LYS A 4 7.12 10.19 -4.69
CA LYS A 4 5.66 10.05 -4.87
C LYS A 4 5.27 9.02 -5.94
N CYS A 5 6.04 8.86 -7.02
CA CYS A 5 5.73 7.86 -8.04
C CYS A 5 5.92 6.43 -7.53
N LEU A 6 6.91 6.18 -6.67
CA LEU A 6 7.11 4.88 -6.02
C LEU A 6 5.97 4.57 -5.06
N VAL A 7 5.60 5.53 -4.21
CA VAL A 7 4.47 5.37 -3.27
C VAL A 7 3.17 5.11 -4.03
N LYS A 8 2.93 5.84 -5.13
CA LYS A 8 1.76 5.60 -5.99
C LYS A 8 1.76 4.18 -6.56
N ALA A 9 2.89 3.69 -7.05
CA ALA A 9 2.99 2.33 -7.61
C ALA A 9 2.70 1.25 -6.54
N ILE A 10 3.15 1.46 -5.31
CA ILE A 10 2.81 0.59 -4.16
C ILE A 10 1.30 0.59 -3.90
N ILE A 11 0.67 1.77 -3.84
CA ILE A 11 -0.78 1.88 -3.62
C ILE A 11 -1.55 1.22 -4.76
N ASP A 12 -1.18 1.49 -6.02
CA ASP A 12 -1.83 0.90 -7.19
C ASP A 12 -1.73 -0.64 -7.17
N THR A 13 -0.59 -1.17 -6.70
CA THR A 13 -0.37 -2.62 -6.56
C THR A 13 -1.25 -3.20 -5.46
N ALA A 14 -1.30 -2.58 -4.28
CA ALA A 14 -2.16 -3.02 -3.19
C ALA A 14 -3.65 -2.99 -3.57
N ILE A 15 -4.07 -1.95 -4.32
CA ILE A 15 -5.42 -1.86 -4.87
C ILE A 15 -5.68 -2.99 -5.87
N PHE A 16 -4.74 -3.28 -6.76
CA PHE A 16 -4.90 -4.36 -7.73
C PHE A 16 -5.09 -5.71 -7.03
N LEU A 17 -4.32 -5.98 -5.98
CA LEU A 17 -4.41 -7.23 -5.21
C LEU A 17 -5.71 -7.32 -4.41
N GLU A 18 -6.14 -6.25 -3.74
CA GLU A 18 -7.36 -6.24 -2.92
C GLU A 18 -8.65 -6.26 -3.76
N PHE A 19 -8.68 -5.53 -4.87
CA PHE A 19 -9.92 -5.28 -5.63
C PHE A 19 -10.04 -6.13 -6.91
N SER A 20 -9.08 -6.99 -7.20
CA SER A 20 -9.27 -8.01 -8.24
C SER A 20 -10.08 -9.17 -7.68
N GLY A 21 -11.08 -9.64 -8.43
CA GLY A 21 -11.88 -10.78 -8.02
C GLY A 21 -11.09 -12.09 -8.02
N LYS A 22 -11.57 -13.05 -7.24
CA LYS A 22 -10.99 -14.40 -7.11
C LYS A 22 -10.94 -15.21 -8.40
N GLU A 23 -11.69 -14.77 -9.42
CA GLU A 23 -11.66 -15.31 -10.77
C GLU A 23 -10.45 -14.82 -11.60
N ILE A 24 -9.78 -13.75 -11.16
CA ILE A 24 -8.59 -13.18 -11.79
C ILE A 24 -7.32 -13.54 -11.01
N LEU A 25 -7.38 -13.41 -9.68
CA LEU A 25 -6.23 -13.65 -8.79
C LEU A 25 -6.54 -14.77 -7.80
N ASP A 26 -5.51 -15.57 -7.51
CA ASP A 26 -5.52 -16.45 -6.34
C ASP A 26 -5.37 -15.59 -5.07
N LEU A 27 -6.31 -15.74 -4.14
CA LEU A 27 -6.35 -14.92 -2.93
C LEU A 27 -5.18 -15.22 -2.00
N ASP A 28 -4.78 -16.48 -1.87
CA ASP A 28 -3.70 -16.88 -0.98
C ASP A 28 -2.37 -16.34 -1.50
N VAL A 29 -2.15 -16.42 -2.81
CA VAL A 29 -0.97 -15.84 -3.46
C VAL A 29 -0.96 -14.30 -3.37
N SER A 30 -2.13 -13.67 -3.45
CA SER A 30 -2.24 -12.21 -3.34
C SER A 30 -1.92 -11.71 -1.92
N VAL A 31 -2.38 -12.45 -0.90
CA VAL A 31 -2.05 -12.19 0.50
C VAL A 31 -0.55 -12.39 0.74
N GLU A 32 0.03 -13.50 0.27
CA GLU A 32 1.47 -13.76 0.41
C GLU A 32 2.31 -12.62 -0.22
N PHE A 33 1.91 -12.14 -1.40
CA PHE A 33 2.60 -11.01 -2.02
C PHE A 33 2.46 -9.71 -1.20
N MET A 34 1.27 -9.41 -0.67
CA MET A 34 1.07 -8.25 0.20
C MET A 34 1.92 -8.32 1.47
N GLU A 35 2.08 -9.51 2.06
CA GLU A 35 2.94 -9.74 3.22
C GLU A 35 4.42 -9.55 2.88
N GLN A 36 4.88 -10.06 1.73
CA GLN A 36 6.24 -9.84 1.25
C GLN A 36 6.53 -8.35 1.01
N LEU A 37 5.60 -7.64 0.37
CA LEU A 37 5.68 -6.20 0.16
C LEU A 37 5.76 -5.44 1.49
N ALA A 38 4.89 -5.79 2.46
CA ALA A 38 4.91 -5.21 3.79
C ALA A 38 6.26 -5.45 4.48
N GLY A 39 6.78 -6.67 4.43
CA GLY A 39 8.07 -7.03 5.02
C GLY A 39 9.24 -6.20 4.48
N GLU A 40 9.31 -5.99 3.16
CA GLU A 40 10.35 -5.15 2.56
C GLU A 40 10.20 -3.67 2.98
N LEU A 41 8.97 -3.15 3.01
CA LEU A 41 8.72 -1.77 3.44
C LEU A 41 9.03 -1.56 4.94
N GLN A 42 8.85 -2.58 5.77
CA GLN A 42 9.17 -2.51 7.20
C GLN A 42 10.68 -2.42 7.48
N CYS A 43 11.54 -2.77 6.52
CA CYS A 43 13.00 -2.59 6.59
C CYS A 43 13.45 -1.12 6.48
N MET A 44 12.57 -0.21 6.05
CA MET A 44 12.85 1.22 6.03
C MET A 44 13.10 1.77 7.44
N SER A 45 13.85 2.87 7.54
CA SER A 45 13.98 3.60 8.80
C SER A 45 12.66 4.23 9.23
N GLU A 46 12.49 4.49 10.53
CA GLU A 46 11.27 5.15 11.06
C GLU A 46 10.97 6.51 10.41
N HIS A 47 12.03 7.22 10.01
CA HIS A 47 11.89 8.47 9.25
C HIS A 47 11.31 8.23 7.85
N GLU A 48 11.84 7.25 7.11
CA GLU A 48 11.35 6.87 5.78
C GLU A 48 9.92 6.32 5.85
N LYS A 49 9.60 5.48 6.84
CA LYS A 49 8.23 5.01 7.10
C LYS A 49 7.29 6.19 7.28
N SER A 50 7.62 7.14 8.16
CA SER A 50 6.81 8.33 8.40
C SER A 50 6.57 9.15 7.13
N GLU A 51 7.58 9.31 6.28
CA GLU A 51 7.43 9.99 4.99
C GLU A 51 6.51 9.23 4.02
N VAL A 52 6.63 7.90 3.96
CA VAL A 52 5.77 7.03 3.13
C VAL A 52 4.32 7.10 3.62
N VAL A 53 4.08 6.97 4.93
CA VAL A 53 2.73 7.06 5.53
C VAL A 53 2.07 8.40 5.21
N ALA A 54 2.79 9.51 5.41
CA ALA A 54 2.30 10.84 5.07
C ALA A 54 1.99 10.95 3.56
N CYS A 55 2.85 10.39 2.70
CA CYS A 55 2.63 10.39 1.26
C CYS A 55 1.37 9.59 0.87
N ILE A 56 1.18 8.39 1.43
CA ILE A 56 0.00 7.56 1.18
C ILE A 56 -1.29 8.31 1.55
N ARG A 57 -1.34 8.86 2.77
CA ARG A 57 -2.51 9.60 3.25
C ARG A 57 -2.81 10.85 2.40
N ASN A 58 -1.78 11.55 1.94
CA ASN A 58 -1.93 12.67 1.03
C ASN A 58 -2.43 12.27 -0.37
N LEU A 59 -2.14 11.04 -0.82
CA LEU A 59 -2.60 10.52 -2.11
C LEU A 59 -4.00 9.91 -2.05
N ALA A 60 -4.46 9.50 -0.86
CA ALA A 60 -5.72 8.77 -0.67
C ALA A 60 -6.91 9.42 -1.39
N GLY A 61 -7.09 10.74 -1.26
CA GLY A 61 -8.20 11.46 -1.90
C GLY A 61 -8.22 11.39 -3.43
N SER A 62 -7.09 11.06 -4.08
CA SER A 62 -7.03 10.88 -5.54
C SER A 62 -7.56 9.54 -6.04
N TYR A 63 -7.87 8.61 -5.12
CA TYR A 63 -8.34 7.26 -5.45
C TYR A 63 -9.87 7.10 -5.41
N GLY A 64 -10.63 8.18 -5.23
CA GLY A 64 -12.10 8.17 -5.28
C GLY A 64 -12.70 7.21 -4.25
N ASP A 65 -13.54 6.26 -4.69
CA ASP A 65 -14.21 5.28 -3.84
C ASP A 65 -13.23 4.36 -3.07
N ARG A 66 -11.95 4.34 -3.45
CA ARG A 66 -10.89 3.56 -2.77
C ARG A 66 -10.10 4.40 -1.76
N ALA A 67 -10.45 5.67 -1.55
CA ALA A 67 -9.71 6.58 -0.66
C ALA A 67 -9.57 6.02 0.76
N ASP A 68 -10.64 5.45 1.33
CA ASP A 68 -10.61 4.88 2.68
C ASP A 68 -9.62 3.71 2.78
N PHE A 69 -9.65 2.80 1.80
CA PHE A 69 -8.68 1.70 1.71
C PHE A 69 -7.24 2.23 1.64
N VAL A 70 -6.99 3.23 0.79
CA VAL A 70 -5.65 3.81 0.64
C VAL A 70 -5.20 4.50 1.93
N SER A 71 -6.11 5.21 2.60
CA SER A 71 -5.79 5.93 3.84
C SER A 71 -5.43 4.98 5.01
N GLY A 72 -6.02 3.78 5.02
CA GLY A 72 -5.75 2.72 6.00
C GLY A 72 -4.68 1.70 5.55
N LEU A 73 -4.02 1.94 4.41
CA LEU A 73 -2.97 1.07 3.89
C LEU A 73 -1.70 1.07 4.77
N PRO A 74 -1.25 2.20 5.37
CA PRO A 74 -0.13 2.22 6.31
C PRO A 74 -0.23 1.17 7.42
N GLU A 75 -1.39 1.07 8.06
CA GLU A 75 -1.65 0.15 9.17
C GLU A 75 -1.63 -1.31 8.67
N LYS A 76 -2.22 -1.57 7.49
CA LYS A 76 -2.18 -2.90 6.85
C LYS A 76 -0.77 -3.35 6.49
N LEU A 77 0.12 -2.42 6.15
CA LEU A 77 1.52 -2.68 5.81
C LEU A 77 2.44 -2.66 7.05
N GLY A 78 1.91 -2.37 8.25
CA GLY A 78 2.69 -2.26 9.49
C GLY A 78 3.67 -1.09 9.50
N LEU A 79 3.28 0.05 8.91
CA LEU A 79 4.10 1.27 8.82
C LEU A 79 3.68 2.36 9.81
N ASP A 80 2.49 2.25 10.42
CA ASP A 80 1.95 3.11 11.50
C ASP A 80 1.27 2.22 12.55
#